data_AF-A0A8T6AB06-F1
#
_entry.id   AF-A0A8T6AB06-F1
#
_cell.length_a   1.000
_cell.length_b   1.000
_cell.length_c   1.000
_cell.angle_alpha   90.00
_cell.angle_beta   90.00
_cell.angle_gamma   90.00
#
_symmetry.space_group_name_H-M   'P 1'
#
loop_
_entity.id
_entity.type
_entity.pdbx_description
1 polymer ?
#
loop_
_entity_poly.entity_id
_entity_poly.type
_entity_poly.pdbx_seq_one_letter_code
_entity_poly.pdbx_strand_id
1 'polypeptide(L)'
;MDFIVISNTSAESHLSLEHKEKIISDSLHYNPNPRDILDMRIIEEKLQYFPTEDKMIFEEIISYHNIVNIRILMRCLNTALPLYLHAENHPELEWKIASKTILSSILSYFILLFIHNKSMDELIIDSIQHIPPQNSSSDENPHEPRLLSTLHNYKINIHLKNYYSGHVSLYDILDDVFYVPTPLSTIDIAVSTRPELQETDEKEFFPTIIGLISRTIPCDLHQWLRAVQNYEYLTYHKYLPKSSLLTLQFMSSKSLEFSDEDIITYFEFHNNNPISSWTSGFDDGKLIFSILSGRHNNIEKRKNLKTIKEIIETDGWALFDVNLLLKLDPMGNYKTLEVLGAPFLTKCILKEWSIKDIEQFNAFLRSNYRISNISQFATNEKQRLIYLNQKLDIYFIGKQESFKYGAIYDLNNTVRHAISCL
;
A
#
# COMPACT_ATOMS: atom_id res chain seq x y z
N MET A 1 -32.89 33.99 58.45
CA MET A 1 -32.46 33.07 59.51
C MET A 1 -33.57 33.07 60.52
N ASP A 2 -34.36 32.00 60.53
CA ASP A 2 -35.42 31.84 61.51
C ASP A 2 -34.99 30.70 62.44
N PHE A 3 -34.94 31.01 63.73
CA PHE A 3 -34.66 30.05 64.77
C PHE A 3 -35.99 29.59 65.36
N ILE A 4 -36.14 28.29 65.59
CA ILE A 4 -37.17 27.80 66.49
C ILE A 4 -36.46 27.48 67.81
N VAL A 5 -36.88 28.16 68.87
CA VAL A 5 -36.48 27.84 70.24
C VAL A 5 -37.56 26.93 70.80
N ILE A 6 -37.22 25.67 71.04
CA ILE A 6 -38.05 24.76 71.82
C ILE A 6 -37.36 24.59 73.17
N SER A 7 -37.84 25.30 74.18
CA SER A 7 -37.50 25.01 75.57
C SER A 7 -38.41 23.91 76.08
N ASN A 8 -37.85 22.88 76.70
CA ASN A 8 -38.65 21.97 77.52
C ASN A 8 -38.98 22.69 78.85
N THR A 9 -39.97 23.56 78.82
CA THR A 9 -40.56 24.12 80.05
C THR A 9 -41.67 23.19 80.51
N SER A 10 -41.32 22.19 81.31
CA SER A 10 -42.30 21.65 82.25
C SER A 10 -42.49 22.70 83.35
N ALA A 11 -43.70 23.18 83.58
CA ALA A 11 -44.02 24.12 84.66
C ALA A 11 -43.82 23.54 86.08
N GLU A 12 -43.20 22.37 86.24
CA GLU A 12 -43.14 21.60 87.49
C GLU A 12 -41.73 21.14 87.91
N SER A 13 -40.63 21.67 87.34
CA SER A 13 -39.29 21.34 87.85
C SER A 13 -38.52 22.57 88.36
N HIS A 14 -38.20 22.57 89.66
CA HIS A 14 -37.34 23.57 90.33
C HIS A 14 -35.84 23.24 90.20
N LEU A 15 -35.43 22.50 89.16
CA LEU A 15 -34.04 22.13 88.95
C LEU A 15 -33.39 23.09 87.95
N SER A 16 -32.47 23.92 88.44
CA SER A 16 -31.58 24.71 87.59
C SER A 16 -30.64 23.75 86.83
N LEU A 17 -30.90 23.55 85.54
CA LEU A 17 -30.02 22.77 84.67
C LEU A 17 -28.84 23.65 84.22
N GLU A 18 -27.64 23.38 84.75
CA GLU A 18 -26.35 23.97 84.33
C GLU A 18 -25.71 23.22 83.15
N HIS A 19 -26.49 22.86 82.13
CA HIS A 19 -25.91 22.18 80.95
C HIS A 19 -26.14 22.97 79.67
N LYS A 20 -25.02 23.50 79.14
CA LYS A 20 -24.93 23.95 77.75
C LYS A 20 -25.15 22.74 76.86
N GLU A 21 -26.34 22.63 76.28
CA GLU A 21 -26.62 21.63 75.24
C GLU A 21 -25.70 21.88 74.04
N LYS A 22 -25.02 20.81 73.65
CA LYS A 22 -24.14 20.74 72.49
C LYS A 22 -25.04 20.58 71.27
N ILE A 23 -25.01 21.57 70.38
CA ILE A 23 -25.76 21.56 69.13
C ILE A 23 -25.22 20.44 68.24
N ILE A 24 -26.04 19.41 67.97
CA ILE A 24 -25.76 18.40 66.94
C ILE A 24 -26.85 18.57 65.88
N SER A 25 -26.45 18.80 64.63
CA SER A 25 -27.40 18.94 63.52
C SER A 25 -27.83 17.55 63.05
N ASP A 26 -29.14 17.31 62.96
CA ASP A 26 -29.71 16.01 62.57
C ASP A 26 -29.66 15.71 61.05
N SER A 27 -28.91 16.48 60.25
CA SER A 27 -28.72 16.21 58.82
C SER A 27 -27.26 16.35 58.41
N LEU A 28 -26.54 15.22 58.38
CA LEU A 28 -25.25 15.09 57.69
C LEU A 28 -25.50 15.11 56.18
N HIS A 29 -25.10 16.20 55.52
CA HIS A 29 -25.05 16.26 54.07
C HIS A 29 -23.83 15.45 53.60
N TYR A 30 -24.06 14.21 53.20
CA TYR A 30 -23.01 13.37 52.63
C TYR A 30 -22.78 13.76 51.16
N ASN A 31 -21.62 14.35 50.90
CA ASN A 31 -21.14 14.58 49.54
C ASN A 31 -20.21 13.42 49.17
N PRO A 32 -20.66 12.46 48.34
CA PRO A 32 -19.80 11.36 47.92
C PRO A 32 -18.59 11.91 47.19
N ASN A 33 -17.42 11.35 47.46
CA ASN A 33 -16.24 11.59 46.66
C ASN A 33 -16.00 10.41 45.69
N PRO A 34 -15.17 10.58 44.64
CA PRO A 34 -14.91 9.51 43.67
C PRO A 34 -14.45 8.18 44.27
N ARG A 35 -13.63 8.20 45.33
CA ARG A 35 -13.16 6.98 45.99
C ARG A 35 -14.31 6.23 46.64
N ASP A 36 -15.22 6.94 47.31
CA ASP A 36 -16.40 6.32 47.93
C ASP A 36 -17.27 5.56 46.91
N ILE A 37 -17.29 6.04 45.66
CA ILE A 37 -18.01 5.38 44.56
C ILE A 37 -17.23 4.19 44.00
N LEU A 38 -15.90 4.32 43.87
CA LEU A 38 -15.04 3.26 43.37
C LEU A 38 -15.00 2.06 44.33
N ASP A 39 -15.05 2.30 45.64
CA ASP A 39 -15.10 1.29 46.71
C ASP A 39 -16.48 0.60 46.80
N MET A 40 -17.46 1.00 45.98
CA MET A 40 -18.75 0.30 45.95
C MET A 40 -18.58 -1.10 45.36
N ARG A 41 -19.07 -2.10 46.08
CA ARG A 41 -18.98 -3.52 45.69
C ARG A 41 -19.38 -3.80 44.24
N ILE A 42 -20.43 -3.14 43.75
CA ILE A 42 -20.92 -3.32 42.36
C ILE A 42 -19.95 -2.83 41.29
N ILE A 43 -19.08 -1.86 41.62
CA ILE A 43 -18.03 -1.33 40.74
C ILE A 43 -16.80 -2.22 40.84
N GLU A 44 -16.37 -2.56 42.06
CA GLU A 44 -15.24 -3.47 42.30
C GLU A 44 -15.44 -4.84 41.64
N GLU A 45 -16.63 -5.44 41.76
CA GLU A 45 -17.00 -6.72 41.16
C GLU A 45 -16.87 -6.74 39.63
N LYS A 46 -16.96 -5.57 38.97
CA LYS A 46 -16.75 -5.46 37.52
C LYS A 46 -15.30 -5.18 37.16
N LEU A 47 -14.62 -4.37 37.96
CA LEU A 47 -13.22 -4.01 37.75
C LEU A 47 -12.26 -5.19 37.99
N GLN A 48 -12.66 -6.22 38.72
CA GLN A 48 -11.81 -7.40 38.94
C GLN A 48 -11.41 -8.14 37.64
N TYR A 49 -12.19 -7.99 36.56
CA TYR A 49 -11.90 -8.60 35.25
C TYR A 49 -10.94 -7.76 34.39
N PHE A 50 -10.55 -6.59 34.87
CA PHE A 50 -9.70 -5.66 34.12
C PHE A 50 -8.24 -5.88 34.53
N PRO A 51 -7.29 -5.80 33.58
CA PRO A 51 -5.87 -5.73 33.92
C PRO A 51 -5.58 -4.57 34.87
N THR A 52 -4.57 -4.74 35.74
CA THR A 52 -4.21 -3.75 36.77
C THR A 52 -3.97 -2.35 36.18
N GLU A 53 -3.27 -2.26 35.05
CA GLU A 53 -3.01 -0.97 34.38
C GLU A 53 -4.32 -0.28 33.93
N ASP A 54 -5.24 -1.04 33.33
CA ASP A 54 -6.52 -0.52 32.83
C ASP A 54 -7.43 -0.09 34.00
N LYS A 55 -7.40 -0.83 35.11
CA LYS A 55 -8.08 -0.45 36.36
C LYS A 55 -7.55 0.87 36.90
N MET A 56 -6.22 1.05 36.95
CA MET A 56 -5.62 2.32 37.38
C MET A 56 -6.04 3.48 36.48
N ILE A 57 -6.07 3.28 35.16
CA ILE A 57 -6.53 4.30 34.20
C ILE A 57 -7.99 4.68 34.44
N PHE A 58 -8.86 3.69 34.69
CA PHE A 58 -10.26 3.93 35.02
C PHE A 58 -10.41 4.80 36.28
N GLU A 59 -9.71 4.44 37.36
CA GLU A 59 -9.72 5.17 38.64
C GLU A 59 -9.16 6.59 38.52
N GLU A 60 -8.07 6.76 37.76
CA GLU A 60 -7.44 8.06 37.50
C GLU A 60 -8.38 8.99 36.74
N ILE A 61 -9.03 8.52 35.68
CA ILE A 61 -9.97 9.33 34.89
C ILE A 61 -11.16 9.75 35.75
N ILE A 62 -11.71 8.83 36.54
CA ILE A 62 -12.86 9.10 37.42
C ILE A 62 -12.52 10.14 38.49
N SER A 63 -11.34 9.99 39.10
CA SER A 63 -10.84 10.94 40.10
C SER A 63 -10.56 12.31 39.48
N TYR A 64 -9.92 12.34 38.31
CA TYR A 64 -9.56 13.57 37.60
C TYR A 64 -10.80 14.38 37.16
N HIS A 65 -11.85 13.71 36.69
CA HIS A 65 -13.11 14.34 36.31
C HIS A 65 -14.13 14.43 37.46
N ASN A 66 -13.74 14.06 38.68
CA ASN A 66 -14.58 14.07 39.89
C ASN A 66 -15.96 13.40 39.70
N ILE A 67 -15.98 12.23 39.05
CA ILE A 67 -17.22 11.55 38.67
C ILE A 67 -17.79 10.80 39.88
N VAL A 68 -18.91 11.28 40.40
CA VAL A 68 -19.62 10.64 41.52
C VAL A 68 -20.94 9.98 41.10
N ASN A 69 -21.31 10.09 39.82
CA ASN A 69 -22.55 9.52 39.29
C ASN A 69 -22.36 8.05 38.92
N ILE A 70 -22.83 7.16 39.80
CA ILE A 70 -22.76 5.70 39.66
C ILE A 70 -23.33 5.22 38.31
N ARG A 71 -24.40 5.86 37.80
CA ARG A 71 -25.04 5.44 36.55
C ARG A 71 -24.11 5.62 35.34
N ILE A 72 -23.30 6.68 35.33
CA ILE A 72 -22.31 6.91 34.26
C ILE A 72 -21.26 5.80 34.31
N LEU A 73 -20.70 5.53 35.49
CA LEU A 73 -19.69 4.48 35.69
C LEU A 73 -20.21 3.10 35.30
N MET A 74 -21.44 2.76 35.70
CA MET A 74 -22.07 1.50 35.33
C MET A 74 -22.28 1.38 33.81
N ARG A 75 -22.61 2.47 33.11
CA ARG A 75 -22.71 2.45 31.63
C ARG A 75 -21.34 2.21 30.98
N CYS A 76 -20.30 2.87 31.46
CA CYS A 76 -18.93 2.62 31.01
C CYS A 76 -18.54 1.15 31.21
N LEU A 77 -18.71 0.64 32.43
CA LEU A 77 -18.32 -0.72 32.78
C LEU A 77 -19.16 -1.77 32.06
N ASN A 78 -20.47 -1.57 31.89
CA ASN A 78 -21.31 -2.51 31.14
C ASN A 78 -20.98 -2.54 29.65
N THR A 79 -20.43 -1.46 29.10
CA THR A 79 -19.97 -1.38 27.70
C THR A 79 -18.59 -2.00 27.53
N ALA A 80 -17.69 -1.77 28.49
CA ALA A 80 -16.30 -2.23 28.44
C ALA A 80 -16.15 -3.71 28.84
N LEU A 81 -16.79 -4.14 29.93
CA LEU A 81 -16.64 -5.48 30.52
C LEU A 81 -16.82 -6.63 29.49
N PRO A 82 -17.80 -6.61 28.58
CA PRO A 82 -17.95 -7.68 27.59
C PRO A 82 -16.71 -7.88 26.70
N LEU A 83 -15.94 -6.82 26.40
CA LEU A 83 -14.69 -6.92 25.63
C LEU A 83 -13.60 -7.62 26.43
N TYR A 84 -13.45 -7.29 27.72
CA TYR A 84 -12.49 -7.94 28.61
C TYR A 84 -12.83 -9.42 28.84
N LEU A 85 -14.10 -9.73 29.07
CA LEU A 85 -14.56 -11.12 29.19
C LEU A 85 -14.34 -11.90 27.88
N HIS A 86 -14.51 -11.26 26.72
CA HIS A 86 -14.23 -11.91 25.44
C HIS A 86 -12.74 -12.23 25.31
N ALA A 87 -11.85 -11.27 25.62
CA ALA A 87 -10.40 -11.49 25.62
C ALA A 87 -9.96 -12.61 26.59
N GLU A 88 -10.57 -12.69 27.77
CA GLU A 88 -10.28 -13.74 28.75
C GLU A 88 -10.72 -15.14 28.26
N ASN A 89 -11.87 -15.23 27.57
CA ASN A 89 -12.40 -16.49 27.06
C ASN A 89 -11.72 -16.97 25.76
N HIS A 90 -10.98 -16.09 25.08
CA HIS A 90 -10.31 -16.34 23.81
C HIS A 90 -8.82 -15.99 23.88
N PRO A 91 -8.00 -16.79 24.59
CA PRO A 91 -6.58 -16.51 24.81
C PRO A 91 -5.75 -16.53 23.51
N GLU A 92 -6.30 -17.06 22.42
CA GLU A 92 -5.73 -17.03 21.08
C GLU A 92 -5.83 -15.67 20.38
N LEU A 93 -6.65 -14.74 20.90
CA LEU A 93 -6.86 -13.42 20.31
C LEU A 93 -5.98 -12.37 20.99
N GLU A 94 -5.49 -11.44 20.20
CA GLU A 94 -4.81 -10.23 20.67
C GLU A 94 -5.62 -8.97 20.38
N TRP A 95 -5.41 -7.93 21.20
CA TRP A 95 -6.03 -6.63 21.03
C TRP A 95 -5.41 -5.90 19.82
N LYS A 96 -6.18 -5.71 18.75
CA LYS A 96 -5.82 -4.89 17.58
C LYS A 96 -5.68 -3.42 17.96
N ILE A 97 -6.51 -2.96 18.88
CA ILE A 97 -6.42 -1.65 19.52
C ILE A 97 -6.20 -1.89 21.01
N ALA A 98 -5.14 -1.32 21.58
CA ALA A 98 -4.81 -1.51 22.99
C ALA A 98 -6.02 -1.24 23.91
N SER A 99 -6.28 -2.16 24.84
CA SER A 99 -7.44 -2.15 25.74
C SER A 99 -7.61 -0.81 26.47
N LYS A 100 -6.51 -0.24 26.99
CA LYS A 100 -6.49 1.10 27.60
C LYS A 100 -7.01 2.22 26.71
N THR A 101 -6.74 2.15 25.40
CA THR A 101 -7.19 3.15 24.43
C THR A 101 -8.69 3.04 24.22
N ILE A 102 -9.21 1.81 24.12
CA ILE A 102 -10.66 1.57 24.03
C ILE A 102 -11.36 2.00 25.31
N LEU A 103 -10.83 1.61 26.49
CA LEU A 103 -11.41 1.98 27.79
C LEU A 103 -11.47 3.50 27.97
N SER A 104 -10.38 4.21 27.64
CA SER A 104 -10.33 5.66 27.70
C SER A 104 -11.32 6.31 26.72
N SER A 105 -11.50 5.72 25.54
CA SER A 105 -12.49 6.17 24.54
C SER A 105 -13.93 5.98 25.04
N ILE A 106 -14.26 4.81 25.61
CA ILE A 106 -15.58 4.53 26.21
C ILE A 106 -15.88 5.51 27.35
N LEU A 107 -14.93 5.73 28.26
CA LEU A 107 -15.05 6.71 29.33
C LEU A 107 -15.29 8.11 28.77
N SER A 108 -14.50 8.52 27.78
CA SER A 108 -14.64 9.84 27.16
C SER A 108 -16.01 10.03 26.53
N TYR A 109 -16.52 9.03 25.82
CA TYR A 109 -17.85 9.05 25.22
C TYR A 109 -18.94 9.33 26.26
N PHE A 110 -18.97 8.58 27.37
CA PHE A 110 -20.00 8.73 28.38
C PHE A 110 -19.86 9.99 29.23
N ILE A 111 -18.63 10.45 29.50
CA ILE A 111 -18.38 11.73 30.18
C ILE A 111 -18.88 12.88 29.29
N LEU A 112 -18.53 12.88 28.00
CA LEU A 112 -18.98 13.90 27.05
C LEU A 112 -20.51 13.91 26.93
N LEU A 113 -21.13 12.74 26.85
CA LEU A 113 -22.58 12.59 26.73
C LEU A 113 -23.34 13.06 27.98
N PHE A 114 -22.90 12.69 29.19
CA PHE A 114 -23.67 12.92 30.42
C PHE A 114 -23.22 14.09 31.29
N ILE A 115 -21.95 14.49 31.22
CA ILE A 115 -21.41 15.60 32.01
C ILE A 115 -21.32 16.86 31.15
N HIS A 116 -20.87 16.73 29.90
CA HIS A 116 -20.76 17.85 28.96
C HIS A 116 -21.99 18.02 28.04
N ASN A 117 -23.02 17.17 28.19
CA ASN A 117 -24.29 17.23 27.45
C ASN A 117 -24.13 17.26 25.91
N LYS A 118 -23.12 16.59 25.36
CA LYS A 118 -22.97 16.42 23.90
C LYS A 118 -24.04 15.48 23.35
N SER A 119 -24.52 15.75 22.14
CA SER A 119 -25.49 14.85 21.49
C SER A 119 -24.80 13.58 20.99
N MET A 120 -25.55 12.48 20.84
CA MET A 120 -24.98 11.24 20.28
C MET A 120 -24.47 11.45 18.85
N ASP A 121 -25.20 12.23 18.04
CA ASP A 121 -24.83 12.55 16.66
C ASP A 121 -23.51 13.34 16.59
N GLU A 122 -23.23 14.23 17.55
CA GLU A 122 -21.96 14.95 17.66
C GLU A 122 -20.78 14.02 17.99
N LEU A 123 -21.02 12.95 18.74
CA LEU A 123 -19.97 12.04 19.20
C LEU A 123 -19.66 10.93 18.18
N ILE A 124 -20.66 10.50 17.39
CA ILE A 124 -20.54 9.45 16.37
C ILE A 124 -20.16 10.07 15.02
N ILE A 125 -19.01 10.74 14.99
CA ILE A 125 -18.43 11.30 13.76
C ILE A 125 -17.09 10.60 13.47
N ASP A 126 -16.79 10.41 12.20
CA ASP A 126 -15.55 9.78 11.76
C ASP A 126 -14.32 10.62 12.16
N SER A 127 -13.25 9.95 12.57
CA SER A 127 -12.03 10.56 13.15
C SER A 127 -11.37 11.57 12.20
N ILE A 128 -11.48 11.35 10.89
CA ILE A 128 -10.88 12.20 9.84
C ILE A 128 -11.53 13.59 9.77
N GLN A 129 -12.77 13.73 10.25
CA GLN A 129 -13.52 15.00 10.20
C GLN A 129 -13.30 15.87 11.44
N HIS A 130 -12.73 15.31 12.51
CA HIS A 130 -12.60 16.00 13.79
C HIS A 130 -11.21 16.67 13.90
N ILE A 131 -10.99 17.75 13.14
CA ILE A 131 -9.86 18.66 13.41
C ILE A 131 -10.28 19.53 14.61
N PRO A 132 -9.61 19.44 15.78
CA PRO A 132 -9.88 20.36 16.87
C PRO A 132 -9.61 21.77 16.33
N PRO A 133 -10.53 22.74 16.44
CA PRO A 133 -10.26 24.10 16.03
C PRO A 133 -9.02 24.59 16.79
N GLN A 134 -7.94 24.91 16.07
CA GLN A 134 -6.67 25.34 16.69
C GLN A 134 -6.78 26.67 17.46
N ASN A 135 -7.94 27.31 17.49
CA ASN A 135 -8.19 28.61 18.15
C ASN A 135 -9.59 28.70 18.78
N SER A 136 -10.03 27.71 19.57
CA SER A 136 -11.10 27.97 20.55
C SER A 136 -10.48 28.26 21.91
N SER A 137 -10.08 29.51 22.11
CA SER A 137 -9.87 30.09 23.43
C SER A 137 -11.21 30.21 24.16
N SER A 138 -11.81 29.08 24.53
CA SER A 138 -12.90 29.05 25.49
C SER A 138 -12.33 28.65 26.84
N ASP A 139 -12.06 29.65 27.68
CA ASP A 139 -11.63 29.53 29.08
C ASP A 139 -12.64 28.78 29.99
N GLU A 140 -13.70 28.19 29.42
CA GLU A 140 -14.84 27.66 30.18
C GLU A 140 -14.72 26.18 30.59
N ASN A 141 -13.94 25.34 29.89
CA ASN A 141 -13.65 23.97 30.37
C ASN A 141 -12.43 23.30 29.70
N PRO A 142 -11.24 23.26 30.34
CA PRO A 142 -10.01 22.71 29.72
C PRO A 142 -10.06 21.18 29.51
N HIS A 143 -11.04 20.49 30.10
CA HIS A 143 -11.11 19.02 30.09
C HIS A 143 -11.83 18.45 28.87
N GLU A 144 -12.77 19.20 28.28
CA GLU A 144 -13.59 18.75 27.15
C GLU A 144 -12.78 18.46 25.87
N PRO A 145 -11.82 19.31 25.45
CA PRO A 145 -11.04 19.05 24.23
C PRO A 145 -10.20 17.77 24.34
N ARG A 146 -9.71 17.44 25.54
CA ARG A 146 -8.92 16.23 25.78
C ARG A 146 -9.78 14.96 25.70
N LEU A 147 -11.02 15.02 26.19
CA LEU A 147 -11.99 13.93 26.05
C LEU A 147 -12.37 13.71 24.58
N LEU A 148 -12.65 14.79 23.83
CA LEU A 148 -12.92 14.71 22.40
C LEU A 148 -11.72 14.13 21.64
N SER A 149 -10.50 14.59 21.95
CA SER A 149 -9.29 14.03 21.33
C SER A 149 -9.09 12.54 21.63
N THR A 150 -9.49 12.08 22.82
CA THR A 150 -9.42 10.67 23.20
C THR A 150 -10.46 9.85 22.43
N LEU A 151 -11.69 10.34 22.33
CA LEU A 151 -12.79 9.69 21.61
C LEU A 151 -12.54 9.62 20.08
N HIS A 152 -11.97 10.68 19.50
CA HIS A 152 -11.68 10.79 18.06
C HIS A 152 -10.24 10.37 17.70
N ASN A 153 -9.59 9.57 18.54
CA ASN A 153 -8.29 8.98 18.22
C ASN A 153 -8.38 8.20 16.88
N TYR A 154 -7.35 8.32 16.03
CA TYR A 154 -7.31 7.70 14.70
C TYR A 154 -7.46 6.17 14.70
N LYS A 155 -7.23 5.51 15.85
CA LYS A 155 -7.45 4.06 16.03
C LYS A 155 -8.92 3.71 16.31
N ILE A 156 -9.74 4.66 16.75
CA ILE A 156 -11.15 4.44 17.11
C ILE A 156 -12.04 4.75 15.91
N ASN A 157 -12.54 3.70 15.27
CA ASN A 157 -13.42 3.83 14.11
C ASN A 157 -14.88 4.16 14.52
N ILE A 158 -15.72 4.44 13.52
CA ILE A 158 -17.14 4.74 13.74
C ILE A 158 -17.94 3.53 14.25
N HIS A 159 -17.56 2.30 13.88
CA HIS A 159 -18.20 1.07 14.35
C HIS A 159 -18.08 0.91 15.88
N LEU A 160 -16.91 1.19 16.44
CA LEU A 160 -16.68 1.23 17.89
C LEU A 160 -17.56 2.27 18.58
N LYS A 161 -17.73 3.46 18.01
CA LYS A 161 -18.62 4.50 18.58
C LYS A 161 -20.10 4.11 18.50
N ASN A 162 -20.49 3.41 17.44
CA ASN A 162 -21.81 2.81 17.32
C ASN A 162 -22.05 1.74 18.38
N TYR A 163 -21.01 1.00 18.79
CA TYR A 163 -21.11 0.06 19.91
C TYR A 163 -21.32 0.79 21.24
N TYR A 164 -20.58 1.89 21.50
CA TYR A 164 -20.72 2.65 22.75
C TYR A 164 -22.12 3.24 22.94
N SER A 165 -22.75 3.63 21.82
CA SER A 165 -24.10 4.19 21.77
C SER A 165 -25.21 3.12 21.72
N GLY A 166 -24.86 1.84 21.56
CA GLY A 166 -25.80 0.73 21.50
C GLY A 166 -26.48 0.52 20.15
N HIS A 167 -25.96 1.10 19.06
CA HIS A 167 -26.45 0.89 17.69
C HIS A 167 -26.01 -0.45 17.09
N VAL A 168 -24.89 -1.01 17.56
CA VAL A 168 -24.38 -2.34 17.14
C VAL A 168 -24.05 -3.19 18.37
N SER A 169 -24.01 -4.50 18.18
CA SER A 169 -23.70 -5.47 19.23
C SER A 169 -22.19 -5.69 19.39
N LEU A 170 -21.80 -6.42 20.44
CA LEU A 170 -20.41 -6.84 20.65
C LEU A 170 -19.89 -7.64 19.44
N TYR A 171 -20.68 -8.58 18.92
CA TYR A 171 -20.27 -9.48 17.83
C TYR A 171 -19.94 -8.73 16.54
N ASP A 172 -20.58 -7.57 16.31
CA ASP A 172 -20.38 -6.75 15.12
C ASP A 172 -19.04 -6.00 15.13
N ILE A 173 -18.36 -5.93 16.29
CA ILE A 173 -17.10 -5.18 16.45
C ILE A 173 -15.90 -6.05 16.87
N LEU A 174 -16.07 -7.37 17.01
CA LEU A 174 -14.99 -8.24 17.46
C LEU A 174 -13.77 -8.19 16.51
N ASP A 175 -13.99 -8.22 15.19
CA ASP A 175 -12.91 -8.16 14.18
C ASP A 175 -12.23 -6.77 14.08
N ASP A 176 -12.90 -5.74 14.59
CA ASP A 176 -12.34 -4.38 14.71
C ASP A 176 -11.44 -4.24 15.94
N VAL A 177 -11.71 -5.01 17.00
CA VAL A 177 -11.03 -4.91 18.29
C VAL A 177 -9.97 -5.98 18.48
N PHE A 178 -10.18 -7.18 17.95
CA PHE A 178 -9.34 -8.35 18.15
C PHE A 178 -8.80 -8.89 16.82
N TYR A 179 -7.70 -9.62 16.90
CA TYR A 179 -7.16 -10.38 15.78
C TYR A 179 -6.49 -11.65 16.27
N VAL A 180 -6.42 -12.66 15.40
CA VAL A 180 -5.59 -13.85 15.65
C VAL A 180 -4.16 -13.54 15.18
N PRO A 181 -3.14 -13.57 16.06
CA PRO A 181 -1.76 -13.39 15.66
C PRO A 181 -1.31 -14.59 14.83
N THR A 182 -1.19 -14.41 13.52
CA THR A 182 -0.50 -15.38 12.66
C THR A 182 0.99 -15.03 12.60
N PRO A 183 1.90 -15.86 13.15
CA PRO A 183 3.32 -15.58 13.09
C PRO A 183 3.77 -15.58 11.62
N LEU A 184 4.36 -14.48 11.19
CA LEU A 184 4.96 -14.37 9.87
C LEU A 184 6.16 -15.31 9.79
N SER A 185 6.32 -16.01 8.67
CA SER A 185 7.55 -16.77 8.45
C SER A 185 8.73 -15.82 8.26
N THR A 186 9.96 -16.26 8.57
CA THR A 186 11.17 -15.45 8.35
C THR A 186 11.31 -14.99 6.89
N ILE A 187 10.75 -15.77 5.94
CA ILE A 187 10.68 -15.39 4.53
C ILE A 187 9.72 -14.21 4.33
N ASP A 188 8.51 -14.27 4.90
CA ASP A 188 7.52 -13.20 4.82
C ASP A 188 8.06 -11.89 5.41
N ILE A 189 8.80 -12.00 6.52
CA ILE A 189 9.46 -10.87 7.16
C ILE A 189 10.52 -10.29 6.24
N ALA A 190 11.36 -11.14 5.63
CA ALA A 190 12.44 -10.71 4.73
C ALA A 190 11.94 -9.99 3.47
N VAL A 191 10.71 -10.25 3.02
CA VAL A 191 10.10 -9.58 1.86
C VAL A 191 9.06 -8.50 2.24
N SER A 192 8.85 -8.27 3.54
CA SER A 192 7.90 -7.28 4.04
C SER A 192 8.34 -5.84 3.72
N THR A 193 7.42 -4.89 3.86
CA THR A 193 7.74 -3.47 3.57
C THR A 193 8.68 -2.86 4.60
N ARG A 194 8.65 -3.35 5.84
CA ARG A 194 9.44 -2.84 6.97
C ARG A 194 9.92 -4.00 7.85
N PRO A 195 10.89 -4.81 7.38
CA PRO A 195 11.41 -5.94 8.13
C PRO A 195 11.97 -5.56 9.51
N GLU A 196 12.53 -4.35 9.65
CA GLU A 196 13.14 -3.86 10.89
C GLU A 196 12.14 -3.58 12.02
N LEU A 197 10.83 -3.59 11.73
CA LEU A 197 9.79 -3.46 12.75
C LEU A 197 9.35 -4.80 13.35
N GLN A 198 9.76 -5.91 12.75
CA GLN A 198 9.34 -7.23 13.22
C GLN A 198 10.33 -7.72 14.27
N GLU A 199 9.84 -8.15 15.43
CA GLU A 199 10.65 -8.71 16.51
C GLU A 199 11.11 -10.13 16.14
N THR A 200 12.17 -10.24 15.35
CA THR A 200 12.73 -11.52 14.84
C THR A 200 14.19 -11.66 15.24
N ASP A 201 14.63 -12.88 15.55
CA ASP A 201 16.05 -13.15 15.80
C ASP A 201 16.90 -12.86 14.55
N GLU A 202 17.80 -11.88 14.65
CA GLU A 202 18.67 -11.48 13.55
C GLU A 202 19.60 -12.62 13.10
N LYS A 203 19.91 -13.58 14.00
CA LYS A 203 20.71 -14.77 13.66
C LYS A 203 19.99 -15.72 12.71
N GLU A 204 18.66 -15.77 12.76
CA GLU A 204 17.83 -16.57 11.86
C GLU A 204 17.45 -15.76 10.61
N PHE A 205 17.21 -14.46 10.77
CA PHE A 205 16.89 -13.56 9.67
C PHE A 205 18.03 -13.42 8.66
N PHE A 206 19.26 -13.25 9.13
CA PHE A 206 20.41 -12.97 8.27
C PHE A 206 20.69 -14.10 7.25
N PRO A 207 20.77 -15.38 7.63
CA PRO A 207 20.90 -16.47 6.65
C PRO A 207 19.73 -16.53 5.66
N THR A 208 18.52 -16.20 6.11
CA THR A 208 17.30 -16.25 5.29
C THR A 208 17.35 -15.22 4.16
N ILE A 209 17.63 -13.96 4.48
CA ILE A 209 17.71 -12.90 3.45
C ILE A 209 18.85 -13.14 2.46
N ILE A 210 20.00 -13.64 2.94
CA ILE A 210 21.12 -14.05 2.07
C ILE A 210 20.70 -15.22 1.18
N GLY A 211 19.96 -16.20 1.72
CA GLY A 211 19.49 -17.37 0.99
C GLY A 211 18.48 -17.05 -0.10
N LEU A 212 17.57 -16.09 0.16
CA LEU A 212 16.64 -15.56 -0.84
C LEU A 212 17.40 -14.89 -1.99
N ILE A 213 18.32 -13.95 -1.69
CA ILE A 213 19.08 -13.23 -2.72
C ILE A 213 19.99 -14.17 -3.52
N SER A 214 20.59 -15.15 -2.84
CA SER A 214 21.44 -16.17 -3.47
C SER A 214 20.64 -17.24 -4.22
N ARG A 215 19.31 -17.22 -4.12
CA ARG A 215 18.36 -18.20 -4.67
C ARG A 215 18.63 -19.64 -4.20
N THR A 216 19.19 -19.81 -3.00
CA THR A 216 19.24 -21.12 -2.32
C THR A 216 17.89 -21.46 -1.68
N ILE A 217 17.11 -20.42 -1.35
CA ILE A 217 15.71 -20.52 -0.96
C ILE A 217 14.86 -20.19 -2.20
N PRO A 218 13.89 -21.04 -2.58
CA PRO A 218 12.97 -20.75 -3.69
C PRO A 218 12.21 -19.44 -3.44
N CYS A 219 12.23 -18.56 -4.43
CA CYS A 219 11.49 -17.30 -4.42
C CYS A 219 11.13 -16.88 -5.84
N ASP A 220 10.02 -16.15 -5.98
CA ASP A 220 9.65 -15.49 -7.23
C ASP A 220 10.44 -14.18 -7.43
N LEU A 221 10.28 -13.56 -8.62
CA LEU A 221 10.99 -12.33 -8.96
C LEU A 221 10.64 -11.16 -8.03
N HIS A 222 9.38 -11.05 -7.59
CA HIS A 222 8.95 -9.99 -6.69
C HIS A 222 9.57 -10.13 -5.31
N GLN A 223 9.50 -11.33 -4.72
CA GLN A 223 10.12 -11.68 -3.45
C GLN A 223 11.63 -11.47 -3.48
N TRP A 224 12.29 -11.90 -4.56
CA TRP A 224 13.73 -11.72 -4.73
C TRP A 224 14.12 -10.25 -4.78
N LEU A 225 13.41 -9.45 -5.58
CA LEU A 225 13.63 -8.00 -5.66
C LEU A 225 13.39 -7.31 -4.31
N ARG A 226 12.35 -7.70 -3.57
CA ARG A 226 12.09 -7.19 -2.22
C ARG A 226 13.21 -7.54 -1.25
N ALA A 227 13.69 -8.78 -1.28
CA ALA A 227 14.80 -9.21 -0.44
C ALA A 227 16.08 -8.40 -0.73
N VAL A 228 16.41 -8.16 -2.02
CA VAL A 228 17.55 -7.31 -2.41
C VAL A 228 17.41 -5.90 -1.83
N GLN A 229 16.25 -5.26 -1.99
CA GLN A 229 16.00 -3.92 -1.46
C GLN A 229 16.12 -3.86 0.06
N ASN A 230 15.47 -4.80 0.74
CA ASN A 230 15.47 -4.88 2.20
C ASN A 230 16.89 -5.11 2.72
N TYR A 231 17.67 -5.99 2.09
CA TYR A 231 19.07 -6.19 2.45
C TYR A 231 19.90 -4.90 2.29
N GLU A 232 19.72 -4.18 1.18
CA GLU A 232 20.42 -2.93 0.94
C GLU A 232 20.06 -1.86 1.98
N TYR A 233 18.77 -1.70 2.28
CA TYR A 233 18.27 -0.79 3.33
C TYR A 233 18.79 -1.16 4.72
N LEU A 234 18.63 -2.43 5.13
CA LEU A 234 19.01 -2.90 6.46
C LEU A 234 20.52 -2.80 6.68
N THR A 235 21.34 -3.07 5.65
CA THR A 235 22.79 -2.93 5.76
C THR A 235 23.24 -1.46 5.73
N TYR A 236 22.58 -0.59 4.95
CA TYR A 236 22.87 0.85 4.93
C TYR A 236 22.61 1.49 6.29
N HIS A 237 21.47 1.17 6.91
CA HIS A 237 21.07 1.69 8.23
C HIS A 237 21.66 0.91 9.41
N LYS A 238 22.54 -0.06 9.16
CA LYS A 238 23.25 -0.85 10.19
C LYS A 238 22.34 -1.70 11.09
N TYR A 239 21.17 -2.09 10.59
CA TYR A 239 20.37 -3.16 11.19
C TYR A 239 20.98 -4.54 10.95
N LEU A 240 21.70 -4.71 9.82
CA LEU A 240 22.40 -5.96 9.49
C LEU A 240 23.85 -5.74 9.07
N PRO A 241 24.73 -6.72 9.31
CA PRO A 241 26.09 -6.70 8.76
C PRO A 241 26.06 -6.89 7.23
N LYS A 242 27.03 -6.29 6.53
CA LYS A 242 27.23 -6.57 5.10
C LYS A 242 27.84 -7.95 4.91
N SER A 243 27.24 -8.76 4.04
CA SER A 243 27.81 -10.00 3.54
C SER A 243 28.84 -9.73 2.44
N SER A 244 29.99 -10.40 2.52
CA SER A 244 31.01 -10.38 1.45
C SER A 244 30.58 -11.12 0.19
N LEU A 245 29.57 -11.98 0.28
CA LEU A 245 29.03 -12.75 -0.85
C LEU A 245 28.18 -11.89 -1.78
N LEU A 246 27.32 -11.05 -1.21
CA LEU A 246 26.31 -10.28 -1.95
C LEU A 246 26.88 -8.99 -2.53
N THR A 247 27.70 -9.16 -3.57
CA THR A 247 28.20 -8.06 -4.41
C THR A 247 27.21 -7.75 -5.53
N LEU A 248 27.23 -6.52 -6.08
CA LEU A 248 26.44 -6.16 -7.26
C LEU A 248 26.64 -7.14 -8.42
N GLN A 249 27.89 -7.57 -8.66
CA GLN A 249 28.20 -8.53 -9.72
C GLN A 249 27.52 -9.88 -9.48
N PHE A 250 27.52 -10.36 -8.23
CA PHE A 250 26.84 -11.61 -7.86
C PHE A 250 25.32 -11.48 -7.97
N MET A 251 24.73 -10.40 -7.45
CA MET A 251 23.28 -10.19 -7.55
C MET A 251 22.84 -10.03 -9.02
N SER A 252 23.66 -9.36 -9.84
CA SER A 252 23.42 -9.24 -11.28
C SER A 252 23.45 -10.60 -11.97
N SER A 253 24.37 -11.49 -11.64
CA SER A 253 24.37 -12.84 -12.22
C SER A 253 23.15 -13.66 -11.79
N LYS A 254 22.70 -13.53 -10.54
CA LYS A 254 21.45 -14.15 -10.06
C LYS A 254 20.20 -13.62 -10.75
N SER A 255 20.17 -12.34 -11.12
CA SER A 255 19.07 -11.77 -11.92
C SER A 255 18.94 -12.41 -13.31
N LEU A 256 20.01 -12.99 -13.87
CA LEU A 256 20.00 -13.65 -15.17
C LEU A 256 19.33 -15.04 -15.12
N GLU A 257 19.22 -15.63 -13.94
CA GLU A 257 18.61 -16.95 -13.74
C GLU A 257 17.07 -16.92 -13.79
N PHE A 258 16.43 -15.75 -13.88
CA PHE A 258 14.97 -15.64 -14.08
C PHE A 258 14.58 -15.87 -15.54
N SER A 259 13.50 -16.61 -15.75
CA SER A 259 12.96 -16.90 -17.08
C SER A 259 12.34 -15.66 -17.72
N ASP A 260 12.12 -15.71 -19.04
CA ASP A 260 11.42 -14.63 -19.73
C ASP A 260 9.96 -14.54 -19.23
N GLU A 261 9.32 -15.67 -18.89
CA GLU A 261 7.99 -15.74 -18.30
C GLU A 261 7.91 -15.07 -16.91
N ASP A 262 8.90 -15.31 -16.03
CA ASP A 262 8.95 -14.66 -14.70
C ASP A 262 9.00 -13.14 -14.83
N ILE A 263 9.79 -12.65 -15.79
CA ILE A 263 9.96 -11.22 -16.05
C ILE A 263 8.67 -10.60 -16.59
N ILE A 264 8.04 -11.24 -17.59
CA ILE A 264 6.75 -10.77 -18.13
C ILE A 264 5.71 -10.70 -17.02
N THR A 265 5.55 -11.78 -16.25
CA THR A 265 4.53 -11.89 -15.20
C THR A 265 4.67 -10.78 -14.17
N TYR A 266 5.91 -10.50 -13.74
CA TYR A 266 6.20 -9.40 -12.82
C TYR A 266 5.81 -8.03 -13.39
N PHE A 267 6.28 -7.69 -14.60
CA PHE A 267 6.02 -6.38 -15.19
C PHE A 267 4.55 -6.18 -15.58
N GLU A 268 3.83 -7.22 -16.01
CA GLU A 268 2.39 -7.15 -16.26
C GLU A 268 1.59 -6.88 -14.99
N PHE A 269 1.91 -7.57 -13.89
CA PHE A 269 1.22 -7.40 -12.61
C PHE A 269 1.50 -6.02 -11.99
N HIS A 270 2.73 -5.50 -12.15
CA HIS A 270 3.17 -4.26 -11.51
C HIS A 270 3.12 -3.00 -12.41
N ASN A 271 2.92 -3.10 -13.73
CA ASN A 271 2.80 -1.92 -14.62
C ASN A 271 1.61 -1.01 -14.31
N ASN A 272 0.57 -1.51 -13.62
CA ASN A 272 -0.60 -0.72 -13.22
C ASN A 272 -0.42 0.06 -11.90
N ASN A 273 0.66 -0.20 -11.18
CA ASN A 273 1.07 0.56 -10.01
C ASN A 273 2.57 0.77 -10.14
N PRO A 274 3.04 1.88 -10.74
CA PRO A 274 4.45 2.21 -10.73
C PRO A 274 4.80 2.41 -9.26
N ILE A 275 5.30 1.35 -8.63
CA ILE A 275 5.68 1.37 -7.23
C ILE A 275 6.79 2.40 -7.14
N SER A 276 6.43 3.58 -6.65
CA SER A 276 7.30 4.72 -6.41
C SER A 276 8.43 4.39 -5.43
N SER A 277 8.39 3.22 -4.79
CA SER A 277 9.43 2.72 -3.89
C SER A 277 10.59 1.97 -4.56
N TRP A 278 10.55 1.63 -5.86
CA TRP A 278 11.73 1.02 -6.52
C TRP A 278 12.74 2.07 -7.01
N THR A 279 12.26 3.27 -7.33
CA THR A 279 13.10 4.44 -7.67
C THR A 279 13.73 5.13 -6.47
N SER A 280 13.31 4.79 -5.24
CA SER A 280 13.92 5.26 -4.00
C SER A 280 15.02 4.34 -3.46
N GLY A 281 15.31 3.22 -4.15
CA GLY A 281 16.38 2.29 -3.74
C GLY A 281 17.76 2.94 -3.70
N PHE A 282 18.63 2.37 -2.88
CA PHE A 282 20.08 2.63 -2.93
C PHE A 282 20.65 2.08 -4.27
N ASP A 283 21.91 2.39 -4.58
CA ASP A 283 22.44 2.31 -5.95
C ASP A 283 22.41 0.92 -6.59
N ASP A 284 22.59 -0.17 -5.83
CA ASP A 284 22.68 -1.53 -6.38
C ASP A 284 21.31 -2.08 -6.80
N GLY A 285 20.28 -1.90 -5.95
CA GLY A 285 18.92 -2.33 -6.25
C GLY A 285 18.35 -1.64 -7.49
N LYS A 286 18.67 -0.35 -7.69
CA LYS A 286 18.30 0.42 -8.90
C LYS A 286 18.93 -0.16 -10.17
N LEU A 287 20.22 -0.50 -10.11
CA LEU A 287 20.94 -1.07 -11.26
C LEU A 287 20.36 -2.43 -11.65
N ILE A 288 20.10 -3.29 -10.66
CA ILE A 288 19.47 -4.61 -10.88
C ILE A 288 18.09 -4.45 -11.54
N PHE A 289 17.27 -3.52 -11.03
CA PHE A 289 15.96 -3.25 -11.62
C PHE A 289 16.08 -2.75 -13.07
N SER A 290 17.05 -1.87 -13.37
CA SER A 290 17.31 -1.41 -14.73
C SER A 290 17.71 -2.54 -15.68
N ILE A 291 18.50 -3.52 -15.21
CA ILE A 291 18.86 -4.71 -16.00
C ILE A 291 17.60 -5.52 -16.34
N LEU A 292 16.75 -5.78 -15.35
CA LEU A 292 15.50 -6.53 -15.54
C LEU A 292 14.51 -5.80 -16.46
N SER A 293 14.38 -4.48 -16.30
CA SER A 293 13.57 -3.65 -17.20
C SER A 293 14.10 -3.67 -18.64
N GLY A 294 15.42 -3.61 -18.82
CA GLY A 294 16.05 -3.78 -20.13
C GLY A 294 15.76 -5.14 -20.75
N ARG A 295 15.79 -6.22 -19.95
CA ARG A 295 15.39 -7.56 -20.40
C ARG A 295 13.92 -7.61 -20.83
N HIS A 296 13.02 -7.06 -20.01
CA HIS A 296 11.58 -6.97 -20.33
C HIS A 296 11.34 -6.28 -21.69
N ASN A 297 11.93 -5.10 -21.89
CA ASN A 297 11.81 -4.36 -23.15
C ASN A 297 12.31 -5.17 -24.36
N ASN A 298 13.39 -5.95 -24.19
CA ASN A 298 13.91 -6.82 -25.24
C ASN A 298 12.98 -8.02 -25.52
N ILE A 299 12.33 -8.57 -24.50
CA ILE A 299 11.32 -9.63 -24.65
C ILE A 299 10.13 -9.09 -25.45
N GLU A 300 9.57 -7.94 -25.05
CA GLU A 300 8.45 -7.31 -25.77
C GLU A 300 8.82 -6.98 -27.22
N LYS A 301 10.00 -6.41 -27.46
CA LYS A 301 10.49 -6.13 -28.82
C LYS A 301 10.56 -7.40 -29.67
N ARG A 302 11.06 -8.51 -29.12
CA ARG A 302 11.11 -9.80 -29.84
C ARG A 302 9.71 -10.34 -30.16
N LYS A 303 8.78 -10.27 -29.19
CA LYS A 303 7.38 -10.68 -29.38
C LYS A 303 6.70 -9.85 -30.45
N ASN A 304 6.80 -8.53 -30.36
CA ASN A 304 6.26 -7.59 -31.35
C ASN A 304 6.86 -7.82 -32.73
N LEU A 305 8.17 -8.05 -32.83
CA LEU A 305 8.84 -8.31 -34.10
C LEU A 305 8.30 -9.59 -34.75
N LYS A 306 8.09 -10.65 -33.96
CA LYS A 306 7.52 -11.90 -34.46
C LYS A 306 6.11 -11.68 -35.00
N THR A 307 5.23 -11.05 -34.23
CA THR A 307 3.86 -10.75 -34.64
C THR A 307 3.79 -9.88 -35.89
N ILE A 308 4.62 -8.82 -35.96
CA ILE A 308 4.69 -7.94 -37.14
C ILE A 308 5.15 -8.72 -38.37
N LYS A 309 6.17 -9.59 -38.24
CA LYS A 309 6.63 -10.43 -39.35
C LYS A 309 5.54 -11.40 -39.82
N GLU A 310 4.82 -12.02 -38.89
CA GLU A 310 3.69 -12.89 -39.23
C GLU A 310 2.63 -12.14 -40.04
N ILE A 311 2.18 -10.96 -39.59
CA ILE A 311 1.21 -10.13 -40.32
C ILE A 311 1.73 -9.76 -41.72
N ILE A 312 2.98 -9.31 -41.83
CA ILE A 312 3.56 -8.90 -43.10
C ILE A 312 3.66 -10.09 -44.08
N GLU A 313 3.93 -11.28 -43.56
CA GLU A 313 4.06 -12.50 -44.36
C GLU A 313 2.69 -13.05 -44.79
N THR A 314 1.67 -13.02 -43.93
CA THR A 314 0.34 -13.56 -44.21
C THR A 314 -0.58 -12.59 -44.97
N ASP A 315 -0.62 -11.33 -44.55
CA ASP A 315 -1.62 -10.35 -45.00
C ASP A 315 -1.06 -9.45 -46.11
N GLY A 316 0.27 -9.42 -46.25
CA GLY A 316 0.98 -8.61 -47.23
C GLY A 316 1.15 -7.16 -46.81
N TRP A 317 2.06 -6.46 -47.49
CA TRP A 317 2.39 -5.07 -47.17
C TRP A 317 1.21 -4.10 -47.38
N ALA A 318 0.32 -4.37 -48.36
CA ALA A 318 -0.74 -3.43 -48.70
C ALA A 318 -1.78 -3.24 -47.58
N LEU A 319 -1.90 -4.19 -46.65
CA LEU A 319 -2.79 -4.13 -45.49
C LEU A 319 -2.04 -3.87 -44.18
N PHE A 320 -0.71 -3.79 -44.22
CA PHE A 320 0.12 -3.59 -43.04
C PHE A 320 0.11 -2.13 -42.60
N ASP A 321 -0.25 -1.88 -41.32
CA ASP A 321 -0.08 -0.57 -40.70
C ASP A 321 1.39 -0.32 -40.35
N VAL A 322 2.04 0.52 -41.15
CA VAL A 322 3.46 0.88 -40.99
C VAL A 322 3.76 1.45 -39.60
N ASN A 323 2.79 2.10 -38.94
CA ASN A 323 3.00 2.64 -37.59
C ASN A 323 3.28 1.56 -36.54
N LEU A 324 2.96 0.30 -36.81
CA LEU A 324 3.35 -0.81 -35.94
C LEU A 324 4.87 -0.95 -35.81
N LEU A 325 5.66 -0.48 -36.78
CA LEU A 325 7.12 -0.48 -36.69
C LEU A 325 7.64 0.46 -35.59
N LEU A 326 6.87 1.49 -35.21
CA LEU A 326 7.20 2.38 -34.10
C LEU A 326 7.27 1.65 -32.75
N LYS A 327 6.56 0.51 -32.61
CA LYS A 327 6.64 -0.36 -31.42
C LYS A 327 7.98 -1.09 -31.30
N LEU A 328 8.73 -1.22 -32.39
CA LEU A 328 10.03 -1.88 -32.42
C LEU A 328 11.16 -0.87 -32.23
N ASP A 329 11.04 0.26 -32.92
CA ASP A 329 11.99 1.36 -32.88
C ASP A 329 11.26 2.68 -33.17
N PRO A 330 11.49 3.77 -32.41
CA PRO A 330 10.84 5.06 -32.65
C PRO A 330 11.04 5.63 -34.07
N MET A 331 12.10 5.21 -34.76
CA MET A 331 12.40 5.58 -36.14
C MET A 331 12.19 4.41 -37.11
N GLY A 332 11.49 3.35 -36.71
CA GLY A 332 11.35 2.11 -37.48
C GLY A 332 10.73 2.28 -38.87
N ASN A 333 9.90 3.31 -39.05
CA ASN A 333 9.33 3.67 -40.35
C ASN A 333 10.41 4.11 -41.36
N TYR A 334 11.54 4.66 -40.90
CA TYR A 334 12.61 5.17 -41.76
C TYR A 334 13.68 4.12 -42.09
N LYS A 335 13.74 3.04 -41.30
CA LYS A 335 14.75 1.98 -41.39
C LYS A 335 14.12 0.58 -41.35
N THR A 336 13.11 0.41 -42.20
CA THR A 336 12.26 -0.79 -42.25
C THR A 336 13.04 -2.06 -42.55
N LEU A 337 14.05 -2.02 -43.42
CA LEU A 337 14.88 -3.18 -43.76
C LEU A 337 15.85 -3.55 -42.62
N GLU A 338 16.29 -2.59 -41.81
CA GLU A 338 17.05 -2.84 -40.58
C GLU A 338 16.16 -3.52 -39.53
N VAL A 339 15.00 -2.93 -39.24
CA VAL A 339 14.09 -3.38 -38.18
C VAL A 339 13.50 -4.76 -38.47
N LEU A 340 13.01 -4.98 -39.71
CA LEU A 340 12.42 -6.25 -40.10
C LEU A 340 13.47 -7.26 -40.56
N GLY A 341 14.62 -6.79 -41.01
CA GLY A 341 15.68 -7.60 -41.59
C GLY A 341 15.50 -7.78 -43.10
N ALA A 342 16.48 -7.30 -43.88
CA ALA A 342 16.50 -7.42 -45.34
C ALA A 342 16.26 -8.85 -45.88
N PRO A 343 16.80 -9.93 -45.27
CA PRO A 343 16.51 -11.29 -45.73
C PRO A 343 15.04 -11.67 -45.65
N PHE A 344 14.33 -11.24 -44.59
CA PHE A 344 12.91 -11.52 -44.41
C PHE A 344 12.07 -10.79 -45.46
N LEU A 345 12.29 -9.49 -45.65
CA LEU A 345 11.58 -8.71 -46.67
C LEU A 345 11.88 -9.22 -48.08
N THR A 346 13.12 -9.60 -48.37
CA THR A 346 13.50 -10.20 -49.65
C THR A 346 12.71 -11.49 -49.91
N LYS A 347 12.59 -12.38 -48.90
CA LYS A 347 11.77 -13.60 -49.02
C LYS A 347 10.32 -13.23 -49.36
N CYS A 348 9.73 -12.28 -48.62
CA CYS A 348 8.36 -11.87 -48.82
C CYS A 348 8.13 -11.32 -50.24
N ILE A 349 8.93 -10.35 -50.69
CA ILE A 349 8.84 -9.75 -52.03
C ILE A 349 8.91 -10.83 -53.13
N LEU A 350 9.88 -11.74 -53.03
CA LEU A 350 10.14 -12.69 -54.10
C LEU A 350 9.16 -13.87 -54.12
N LYS A 351 8.68 -14.32 -52.95
CA LYS A 351 7.92 -15.57 -52.82
C LYS A 351 6.47 -15.36 -52.40
N GLU A 352 6.21 -14.56 -51.37
CA GLU A 352 4.91 -14.52 -50.68
C GLU A 352 3.99 -13.40 -51.20
N TRP A 353 4.55 -12.20 -51.40
CA TRP A 353 3.77 -10.99 -51.69
C TRP A 353 3.13 -11.00 -53.07
N SER A 354 1.91 -10.44 -53.13
CA SER A 354 1.19 -10.15 -54.36
C SER A 354 1.79 -8.94 -55.08
N ILE A 355 1.38 -8.71 -56.33
CA ILE A 355 1.81 -7.54 -57.10
C ILE A 355 1.42 -6.24 -56.37
N LYS A 356 0.21 -6.19 -55.82
CA LYS A 356 -0.30 -5.04 -55.06
C LYS A 356 0.58 -4.73 -53.85
N ASP A 357 1.01 -5.75 -53.11
CA ASP A 357 1.89 -5.57 -51.95
C ASP A 357 3.25 -5.00 -52.34
N ILE A 358 3.83 -5.51 -53.44
CA ILE A 358 5.12 -5.04 -53.97
C ILE A 358 5.01 -3.57 -54.42
N GLU A 359 3.92 -3.20 -55.10
CA GLU A 359 3.67 -1.82 -55.53
C GLU A 359 3.44 -0.86 -54.37
N GLN A 360 2.69 -1.26 -53.34
CA GLN A 360 2.48 -0.46 -52.14
C GLN A 360 3.77 -0.30 -51.33
N PHE A 361 4.58 -1.36 -51.22
CA PHE A 361 5.90 -1.28 -50.60
C PHE A 361 6.84 -0.35 -51.38
N ASN A 362 6.83 -0.44 -52.71
CA ASN A 362 7.58 0.46 -53.59
C ASN A 362 7.16 1.94 -53.40
N ALA A 363 5.85 2.22 -53.37
CA ALA A 363 5.33 3.55 -53.11
C ALA A 363 5.77 4.08 -51.72
N PHE A 364 5.73 3.22 -50.71
CA PHE A 364 6.24 3.53 -49.38
C PHE A 364 7.73 3.91 -49.40
N LEU A 365 8.62 3.08 -49.98
CA LEU A 365 10.05 3.40 -50.05
C LEU A 365 10.30 4.69 -50.85
N ARG A 366 9.58 4.91 -51.96
CA ARG A 366 9.67 6.16 -52.73
C ARG A 366 9.35 7.38 -51.88
N SER A 367 8.30 7.31 -51.07
CA SER A 367 7.93 8.41 -50.18
C SER A 367 8.99 8.61 -49.08
N ASN A 368 9.48 7.51 -48.51
CA ASN A 368 10.38 7.52 -47.37
C ASN A 368 11.76 8.12 -47.70
N TYR A 369 12.35 7.74 -48.84
CA TYR A 369 13.69 8.20 -49.24
C TYR A 369 13.71 9.52 -50.02
N ARG A 370 12.56 10.20 -50.15
CA ARG A 370 12.48 11.58 -50.64
C ARG A 370 12.69 12.61 -49.53
N ILE A 371 12.75 12.19 -48.28
CA ILE A 371 12.91 13.08 -47.13
C ILE A 371 14.34 13.62 -47.09
N SER A 372 14.49 14.94 -47.02
CA SER A 372 15.78 15.64 -47.18
C SER A 372 16.84 15.27 -46.13
N ASN A 373 16.44 14.75 -44.98
CA ASN A 373 17.33 14.34 -43.89
C ASN A 373 17.26 12.84 -43.56
N ILE A 374 16.79 11.99 -44.49
CA ILE A 374 16.65 10.54 -44.26
C ILE A 374 17.94 9.84 -43.83
N SER A 375 19.10 10.33 -44.28
CA SER A 375 20.42 9.83 -43.91
C SER A 375 20.74 9.97 -42.41
N GLN A 376 20.09 10.92 -41.72
CA GLN A 376 20.22 11.09 -40.27
C GLN A 376 19.48 10.00 -39.48
N PHE A 377 18.45 9.37 -40.07
CA PHE A 377 17.58 8.40 -39.40
C PHE A 377 17.84 6.94 -39.82
N ALA A 378 18.46 6.72 -40.98
CA ALA A 378 18.58 5.41 -41.63
C ALA A 378 20.03 5.03 -41.98
N THR A 379 21.00 5.40 -41.13
CA THR A 379 22.45 5.27 -41.43
C THR A 379 22.87 3.82 -41.69
N ASN A 380 22.29 2.83 -40.99
CA ASN A 380 22.59 1.40 -41.16
C ASN A 380 21.72 0.71 -42.23
N GLU A 381 20.74 1.42 -42.79
CA GLU A 381 19.79 0.90 -43.78
C GLU A 381 20.43 0.68 -45.16
N LYS A 382 21.45 1.48 -45.50
CA LYS A 382 22.13 1.42 -46.80
C LYS A 382 22.65 0.03 -47.16
N GLN A 383 23.34 -0.64 -46.23
CA GLN A 383 23.85 -1.99 -46.47
C GLN A 383 22.71 -3.01 -46.66
N ARG A 384 21.59 -2.80 -45.98
CA ARG A 384 20.38 -3.63 -46.09
C ARG A 384 19.69 -3.44 -47.44
N LEU A 385 19.64 -2.21 -47.95
CA LEU A 385 19.14 -1.89 -49.30
C LEU A 385 20.04 -2.45 -50.39
N ILE A 386 21.37 -2.37 -50.25
CA ILE A 386 22.32 -2.99 -51.19
C ILE A 386 22.08 -4.51 -51.26
N TYR A 387 21.90 -5.16 -50.11
CA TYR A 387 21.55 -6.58 -50.07
C TYR A 387 20.26 -6.87 -50.85
N LEU A 388 19.20 -6.06 -50.64
CA LEU A 388 17.94 -6.23 -51.35
C LEU A 388 18.14 -6.05 -52.87
N ASN A 389 18.78 -4.97 -53.31
CA ASN A 389 19.03 -4.70 -54.72
C ASN A 389 19.79 -5.86 -55.40
N GLN A 390 20.84 -6.41 -54.78
CA GLN A 390 21.55 -7.57 -55.31
C GLN A 390 20.63 -8.79 -55.50
N LYS A 391 19.72 -9.04 -54.54
CA LYS A 391 18.78 -10.17 -54.63
C LYS A 391 17.70 -9.95 -55.69
N LEU A 392 17.24 -8.71 -55.87
CA LEU A 392 16.32 -8.36 -56.94
C LEU A 392 17.01 -8.45 -58.31
N ASP A 393 18.27 -8.04 -58.44
CA ASP A 393 19.03 -8.17 -59.68
C ASP A 393 19.21 -9.64 -60.10
N ILE A 394 19.48 -10.53 -59.13
CA ILE A 394 19.54 -11.98 -59.38
C ILE A 394 18.19 -12.54 -59.82
N TYR A 395 17.07 -12.02 -59.31
CA TYR A 395 15.73 -12.51 -59.67
C TYR A 395 15.43 -12.39 -61.17
N PHE A 396 16.01 -11.41 -61.86
CA PHE A 396 15.78 -11.24 -63.30
C PHE A 396 16.54 -12.23 -64.17
N ILE A 397 17.57 -12.89 -63.64
CA ILE A 397 18.38 -13.86 -64.39
C ILE A 397 17.51 -15.07 -64.73
N GLY A 398 17.17 -15.23 -66.02
CA GLY A 398 16.43 -16.38 -66.54
C GLY A 398 14.92 -16.35 -66.28
N LYS A 399 14.35 -15.22 -65.85
CA LYS A 399 12.89 -15.04 -65.71
C LYS A 399 12.27 -14.27 -66.87
N GLN A 400 11.09 -14.71 -67.30
CA GLN A 400 10.30 -14.02 -68.32
C GLN A 400 9.53 -12.83 -67.74
N GLU A 401 9.28 -11.85 -68.61
CA GLU A 401 8.47 -10.67 -68.29
C GLU A 401 7.05 -11.07 -67.88
N SER A 402 6.54 -10.41 -66.83
CA SER A 402 5.22 -10.62 -66.25
C SER A 402 4.87 -9.41 -65.37
N PHE A 403 3.63 -9.31 -64.89
CA PHE A 403 3.25 -8.24 -63.96
C PHE A 403 4.13 -8.23 -62.69
N LYS A 404 4.45 -9.40 -62.13
CA LYS A 404 5.36 -9.50 -60.97
C LYS A 404 6.80 -9.12 -61.33
N TYR A 405 7.26 -9.45 -62.55
CA TYR A 405 8.55 -8.98 -63.05
C TYR A 405 8.58 -7.45 -63.10
N GLY A 406 7.57 -6.82 -63.69
CA GLY A 406 7.46 -5.36 -63.80
C GLY A 406 7.44 -4.66 -62.44
N ALA A 407 6.63 -5.17 -61.49
CA ALA A 407 6.55 -4.61 -60.14
C ALA A 407 7.89 -4.70 -59.38
N ILE A 408 8.59 -5.84 -59.49
CA ILE A 408 9.92 -6.02 -58.88
C ILE A 408 10.98 -5.14 -59.57
N TYR A 409 10.90 -4.97 -60.90
CA TYR A 409 11.77 -4.08 -61.65
C TYR A 409 11.62 -2.63 -61.19
N ASP A 410 10.39 -2.15 -61.04
CA ASP A 410 10.11 -0.79 -60.57
C ASP A 410 10.57 -0.57 -59.12
N LEU A 411 10.33 -1.57 -58.24
CA LEU A 411 10.86 -1.58 -56.88
C LEU A 411 12.39 -1.50 -56.87
N ASN A 412 13.07 -2.27 -57.71
CA ASN A 412 14.53 -2.31 -57.76
C ASN A 412 15.13 -0.94 -58.15
N ASN A 413 14.48 -0.21 -59.06
CA ASN A 413 14.87 1.16 -59.40
C ASN A 413 14.72 2.11 -58.20
N THR A 414 13.63 1.98 -57.44
CA THR A 414 13.44 2.74 -56.19
C THR A 414 14.51 2.39 -55.15
N VAL A 415 14.86 1.11 -55.00
CA VAL A 415 15.92 0.68 -54.06
C VAL A 415 17.27 1.29 -54.46
N ARG A 416 17.62 1.31 -55.75
CA ARG A 416 18.85 1.98 -56.23
C ARG A 416 18.86 3.48 -55.93
N HIS A 417 17.72 4.15 -56.11
CA HIS A 417 17.57 5.54 -55.72
C HIS A 417 17.76 5.72 -54.20
N ALA A 418 17.12 4.90 -53.38
CA ALA A 418 17.27 4.92 -51.92
C ALA A 418 18.73 4.74 -51.48
N ILE A 419 19.48 3.82 -52.12
CA ILE A 419 20.92 3.63 -51.87
C ILE A 419 21.74 4.88 -52.21
N SER A 420 21.33 5.67 -53.20
CA SER A 420 22.02 6.92 -53.56
C SER A 420 21.71 8.08 -52.61
N CYS A 421 20.58 8.04 -51.90
CA CYS A 421 20.15 9.05 -50.94
C CYS A 421 20.76 8.88 -49.54
N LEU A 422 21.23 7.67 -49.22
CA LEU A 422 21.92 7.30 -47.98
C LEU A 422 23.42 7.14 -48.23
#